data_AF-A0A380TDI9-F1
#
_entry.id   AF-A0A380TDI9-F1
#
_cell.length_a   1.000
_cell.length_b   1.000
_cell.length_c   1.000
_cell.angle_alpha   90.00
_cell.angle_beta   90.00
_cell.angle_gamma   90.00
#
_symmetry.space_group_name_H-M   'P 1'
#
loop_
_entity.id
_entity.type
_entity.pdbx_description
1 polymer ?
#
loop_
_entity_poly.entity_id
_entity_poly.type
_entity_poly.pdbx_seq_one_letter_code
_entity_poly.pdbx_strand_id
1 'polypeptide(L)' 'MSEFVAHLPVATVTNPILLWLFKHGWEDPSWGHTPINQAALGLVLHDLSTKVANRALQEQIQTIAQQIVAENAKIIVK' A
#
# COMPACT_ATOMS: atom_id res chain seq x y z
N MET A 1 23.87 -1.99 29.49
CA MET A 1 22.91 -0.97 29.03
C MET A 1 22.38 -1.43 27.70
N SER A 2 21.06 -1.38 27.57
CA SER A 2 20.19 -2.28 26.83
C SER A 2 20.64 -2.71 25.44
N GLU A 3 20.60 -4.03 25.24
CA GLU A 3 20.53 -4.67 23.93
C GLU A 3 19.41 -4.02 23.12
N PHE A 4 19.78 -3.39 22.01
CA PHE A 4 18.85 -3.04 20.94
C PHE A 4 18.48 -4.36 20.24
N VAL A 5 17.75 -5.22 20.94
CA VAL A 5 17.06 -6.34 20.29
C VAL A 5 15.94 -5.67 19.52
N ALA A 6 16.25 -5.30 18.27
CA ALA A 6 15.26 -5.08 17.24
C ALA A 6 14.47 -6.39 17.13
N HIS A 7 13.47 -6.53 17.98
CA HIS A 7 12.34 -7.42 17.78
C HIS A 7 11.62 -6.87 16.57
N LEU A 8 12.22 -6.99 15.38
CA LEU A 8 11.46 -7.11 14.15
C LEU A 8 10.54 -8.28 14.44
N PRO A 9 9.24 -8.05 14.63
CA PRO A 9 8.36 -9.16 14.90
C PRO A 9 8.43 -10.02 13.65
N VAL A 10 9.02 -11.21 13.79
CA VAL A 10 8.80 -12.36 12.89
C VAL A 10 7.30 -12.72 12.87
N ALA A 11 6.49 -12.06 13.71
CA ALA A 11 5.06 -11.97 13.52
C ALA A 11 4.72 -11.19 12.23
N THR A 12 4.13 -11.92 11.30
CA THR A 12 3.04 -11.43 10.41
C THR A 12 3.43 -10.89 9.04
N VAL A 13 4.39 -11.52 8.38
CA VAL A 13 4.53 -11.44 6.92
C VAL A 13 3.42 -12.26 6.22
N THR A 14 2.15 -12.02 6.58
CA THR A 14 0.96 -12.59 5.94
C THR A 14 0.04 -11.50 5.40
N ASN A 15 0.33 -10.23 5.68
CA ASN A 15 -0.36 -9.11 5.06
C ASN A 15 0.41 -8.71 3.78
N PRO A 16 -0.12 -9.00 2.57
CA PRO A 16 0.55 -8.67 1.32
C PRO A 16 0.78 -7.16 1.15
N ILE A 17 -0.01 -6.31 1.83
CA ILE A 17 0.20 -4.86 1.85
C ILE A 17 1.52 -4.54 2.54
N LEU A 18 1.72 -5.04 3.77
CA LEU A 18 2.92 -4.74 4.55
C LEU A 18 4.17 -5.26 3.85
N LEU A 19 4.10 -6.44 3.24
CA LEU A 19 5.15 -7.00 2.39
C LEU A 19 5.50 -6.10 1.21
N TRP A 20 4.47 -5.64 0.50
CA TRP A 20 4.63 -4.79 -0.66
C TRP A 20 5.20 -3.42 -0.26
N LEU A 21 4.69 -2.83 0.83
CA LEU A 21 5.18 -1.59 1.43
C LEU A 21 6.66 -1.67 1.85
N PHE A 22 7.05 -2.74 2.56
CA PHE A 22 8.44 -2.98 2.95
C PHE A 22 9.37 -3.06 1.73
N LYS A 23 8.96 -3.78 0.68
CA LYS A 23 9.75 -3.90 -0.56
C LYS A 23 9.90 -2.58 -1.32
N HIS A 24 9.04 -1.61 -1.08
CA HIS A 24 9.05 -0.34 -1.83
C HIS A 24 9.67 0.82 -1.08
N GLY A 25 10.08 0.67 0.20
CA GLY A 25 10.82 1.69 0.94
C GLY A 25 10.00 2.44 2.00
N TRP A 26 8.94 1.81 2.53
CA TRP A 26 8.13 2.33 3.65
C TRP A 26 8.94 2.85 4.86
N GLU A 27 10.18 2.40 5.04
CA GLU A 27 11.08 2.86 6.10
C GLU A 27 11.42 4.36 6.00
N ASP A 28 11.22 4.99 4.84
CA ASP A 28 11.34 6.43 4.64
C ASP A 28 10.01 7.14 5.02
N PRO A 29 10.02 8.09 5.99
CA PRO A 29 8.83 8.86 6.37
C PRO A 29 8.18 9.62 5.21
N SER A 30 8.95 9.98 4.18
CA SER A 30 8.49 10.67 2.98
C SER A 30 7.97 9.72 1.91
N TRP A 31 8.17 8.40 2.07
CA TRP A 31 7.77 7.38 1.09
C TRP A 31 6.29 7.49 0.74
N GLY A 32 5.42 7.60 1.75
CA GLY A 32 3.98 7.72 1.54
C GLY A 32 3.57 9.02 0.84
N HIS A 33 4.45 10.00 0.68
CA HIS A 33 4.10 11.31 0.10
C HIS A 33 4.44 11.37 -1.39
N THR A 34 5.20 10.41 -1.93
CA THR A 34 5.55 10.43 -3.34
C THR A 34 4.37 9.94 -4.20
N PRO A 35 4.10 10.57 -5.35
CA PRO A 35 3.03 10.15 -6.24
C PRO A 35 3.15 8.70 -6.72
N ILE A 36 4.37 8.22 -6.98
CA ILE A 36 4.63 6.84 -7.40
C ILE A 36 4.16 5.85 -6.33
N ASN A 37 4.48 6.12 -5.07
CA ASN A 37 4.15 5.23 -3.97
C ASN A 37 2.65 5.25 -3.65
N GLN A 38 2.02 6.41 -3.77
CA GLN A 38 0.56 6.55 -3.67
C GLN A 38 -0.18 5.81 -4.78
N ALA A 39 0.27 5.94 -6.03
CA ALA A 39 -0.29 5.17 -7.15
C ALA A 39 -0.18 3.66 -6.89
N ALA A 40 0.96 3.22 -6.37
CA ALA A 40 1.20 1.82 -6.15
C ALA A 40 0.44 1.25 -4.92
N LEU A 41 0.17 2.07 -3.89
CA LEU A 41 -0.83 1.76 -2.86
C LEU A 41 -2.23 1.57 -3.45
N GLY A 42 -2.63 2.42 -4.39
CA GLY A 42 -3.90 2.27 -5.12
C GLY A 42 -3.99 0.93 -5.85
N LEU A 43 -2.91 0.47 -6.50
CA LEU A 43 -2.87 -0.84 -7.15
C LEU A 43 -3.01 -2.00 -6.15
N VAL A 44 -2.38 -1.92 -4.98
CA VAL A 44 -2.51 -2.94 -3.93
C VAL A 44 -3.93 -2.97 -3.36
N LEU A 45 -4.56 -1.81 -3.15
CA LEU A 45 -5.96 -1.72 -2.74
C LEU A 45 -6.90 -2.35 -3.77
N HIS A 46 -6.63 -2.13 -5.06
CA HIS A 46 -7.38 -2.77 -6.13
C HIS A 46 -7.25 -4.30 -6.07
N ASP A 47 -6.03 -4.83 -5.94
CA ASP A 47 -5.81 -6.28 -5.86
C ASP A 47 -6.50 -6.89 -4.63
N LEU A 48 -6.47 -6.21 -3.49
CA LEU A 48 -7.15 -6.67 -2.28
C LEU A 48 -8.67 -6.64 -2.37
N SER A 49 -9.24 -5.67 -3.08
CA SER A 49 -10.68 -5.60 -3.28
C SER A 49 -11.22 -6.90 -3.89
N THR A 50 -10.42 -7.60 -4.71
CA THR A 50 -10.81 -8.87 -5.34
C THR A 50 -11.03 -10.00 -4.34
N LYS A 51 -10.48 -9.88 -3.13
CA LYS A 51 -10.61 -10.84 -2.03
C LYS A 51 -11.78 -10.51 -1.09
N VAL A 52 -12.44 -9.37 -1.28
CA VAL A 52 -13.57 -8.95 -0.47
C VAL A 52 -14.83 -9.64 -0.97
N ALA A 53 -15.46 -10.46 -0.12
CA ALA A 53 -16.68 -11.19 -0.48
C ALA A 53 -17.91 -10.28 -0.64
N ASN A 54 -17.93 -9.11 0.00
CA ASN A 54 -18.99 -8.14 -0.13
C ASN A 54 -18.79 -7.30 -1.41
N ARG A 55 -19.66 -7.51 -2.39
CA ARG A 55 -19.59 -6.85 -3.71
C ARG A 55 -19.70 -5.32 -3.64
N ALA A 56 -20.56 -4.78 -2.79
CA ALA A 56 -20.70 -3.34 -2.64
C ALA A 56 -19.43 -2.71 -2.03
N LEU A 57 -18.83 -3.39 -1.05
CA LEU A 57 -17.55 -2.96 -0.48
C LEU A 57 -16.40 -3.10 -1.47
N GLN A 58 -16.38 -4.19 -2.24
CA GLN A 58 -15.41 -4.40 -3.33
C GLN A 58 -15.47 -3.25 -4.34
N GLU A 59 -16.64 -2.89 -4.85
CA GLU A 59 -16.81 -1.81 -5.84
C GLU A 59 -16.37 -0.44 -5.28
N GLN A 60 -16.65 -0.17 -4.00
CA GLN A 60 -16.18 1.06 -3.33
C GLN A 60 -14.66 1.10 -3.23
N ILE A 61 -14.03 0.00 -2.80
CA ILE A 61 -12.56 -0.08 -2.69
C ILE A 61 -11.92 0.04 -4.08
N GLN A 62 -12.49 -0.59 -5.11
CA GLN A 62 -11.99 -0.47 -6.49
C GLN A 62 -12.08 0.96 -7.01
N THR A 63 -13.18 1.66 -6.73
CA THR A 63 -13.37 3.05 -7.15
C THR A 63 -12.32 3.96 -6.49
N ILE A 64 -12.11 3.81 -5.19
CA ILE A 64 -11.11 4.58 -4.43
C ILE A 64 -9.70 4.28 -4.96
N ALA A 65 -9.37 3.00 -5.16
CA ALA A 65 -8.09 2.58 -5.72
C ALA A 65 -7.80 3.20 -7.09
N GLN A 66 -8.81 3.19 -7.99
CA GLN A 66 -8.69 3.80 -9.31
C GLN A 66 -8.50 5.31 -9.25
N GLN A 67 -9.19 6.01 -8.35
CA GLN A 67 -9.02 7.45 -8.14
C GLN A 67 -7.59 7.78 -7.71
N ILE A 68 -7.06 7.05 -6.71
CA ILE A 68 -5.69 7.22 -6.22
C ILE A 68 -4.68 7.02 -7.36
N VAL A 69 -4.82 5.95 -8.15
CA VAL A 69 -3.92 5.70 -9.29
C VAL A 69 -4.02 6.83 -10.33
N ALA A 70 -5.23 7.23 -10.70
CA ALA A 70 -5.45 8.21 -11.76
C ALA A 70 -4.94 9.62 -11.38
N GLU A 71 -5.14 10.03 -10.12
CA GLU A 71 -4.65 11.32 -9.62
C GLU A 71 -3.13 11.38 -9.60
N ASN A 72 -2.49 10.30 -9.12
CA ASN A 72 -1.03 10.25 -9.02
C ASN A 72 -0.36 10.02 -10.39
N ALA A 73 -0.96 9.24 -11.28
CA ALA A 73 -0.45 9.04 -12.64
C ALA A 73 -0.38 10.35 -13.43
N LYS A 74 -1.35 11.26 -13.26
CA LYS A 74 -1.31 12.60 -13.88
C LYS A 74 -0.13 13.45 -13.43
N ILE A 75 0.37 13.21 -12.21
CA ILE A 75 1.52 13.91 -11.63
C ILE A 75 2.83 13.30 -12.13
N ILE A 76 2.88 11.97 -12.29
CA ILE A 76 4.07 11.23 -12.73
C ILE A 76 4.36 11.42 -14.22
N VAL A 77 3.32 11.52 -15.05
CA VAL A 77 3.45 11.62 -16.53
C VAL A 77 3.77 13.05 -16.99
N LYS A 78 3.64 14.05 -16.11
CA LYS A 78 4.06 15.44 -16.37
C LYS A 78 5.55 15.62 -16.21
#